data_AF-A0AA38GEU0-F1
#
_entry.id   AF-A0AA38GEU0-F1
#
_cell.length_a   1.000
_cell.length_b   1.000
_cell.length_c   1.000
_cell.angle_alpha   90.00
_cell.angle_beta   90.00
_cell.angle_gamma   90.00
#
_symmetry.space_group_name_H-M   'P 1'
#
loop_
_entity.id
_entity.type
_entity.pdbx_description
1 polymer ?
#
loop_
_entity_poly.entity_id
_entity_poly.type
_entity_poly.pdbx_seq_one_letter_code
_entity_poly.pdbx_strand_id
1 'polypeptide(L)'
;KNMQEIKVLKKQLSESFDMKDLGAARQILGMRITRDRKEQKLTLSQEEYIKKVLDRFNMLDAKPVGTPLAGHFKLSKEQCPKT
;
A
#
# COMPACT_ATOMS: atom_id res chain seq x y z
N LYS A 1 17.12 17.37 -1.28
CA LYS A 1 16.73 16.58 -0.08
C LYS A 1 17.54 15.28 -0.02
N ASN A 2 18.48 15.22 0.93
CA ASN A 2 19.04 14.06 1.64
C ASN A 2 19.35 12.73 0.93
N MET A 3 19.73 12.75 -0.34
CA MET A 3 20.18 11.54 -1.02
C MET A 3 21.43 10.90 -0.38
N GLN A 4 22.27 11.71 0.28
CA GLN A 4 23.42 11.21 1.04
C GLN A 4 22.98 10.48 2.31
N GLU A 5 22.07 11.05 3.11
CA GLU A 5 21.54 10.37 4.30
C GLU A 5 20.83 9.07 3.94
N ILE A 6 20.06 9.04 2.84
CA ILE A 6 19.43 7.81 2.35
C ILE A 6 20.48 6.74 2.02
N LYS A 7 21.62 7.13 1.44
CA LYS A 7 22.72 6.18 1.14
C LYS A 7 23.37 5.66 2.43
N VAL A 8 23.61 6.54 3.41
CA VAL A 8 24.17 6.14 4.71
C VAL A 8 23.22 5.17 5.43
N LEU A 9 21.93 5.50 5.48
CA LEU A 9 20.92 4.65 6.09
C LEU A 9 20.81 3.29 5.39
N LYS A 10 20.82 3.27 4.05
CA LYS A 10 20.84 2.01 3.28
C LYS A 10 22.05 1.16 3.68
N LYS A 11 23.23 1.76 3.80
CA LYS A 11 24.45 1.03 4.20
C LYS A 11 24.30 0.41 5.59
N GLN A 12 23.86 1.19 6.58
CA GLN A 12 23.66 0.72 7.95
C GLN A 12 22.64 -0.43 8.02
N LEU A 13 21.56 -0.34 7.24
CA LEU A 13 20.56 -1.41 7.17
C LEU A 13 21.10 -2.68 6.50
N SER A 14 21.88 -2.58 5.43
CA SER A 14 22.52 -3.75 4.80
C SER A 14 23.56 -4.44 5.68
N GLU A 15 24.12 -3.74 6.67
CA GLU A 15 25.03 -4.34 7.64
C GLU A 15 24.29 -5.22 8.66
N SER A 16 23.02 -4.90 8.96
CA SER A 16 22.20 -5.63 9.94
C SER A 16 21.24 -6.65 9.32
N PHE A 17 20.89 -6.47 8.04
CA PHE A 17 19.87 -7.27 7.36
C PHE A 17 20.33 -7.64 5.94
N ASP A 18 19.96 -8.84 5.49
CA ASP A 18 20.11 -9.24 4.09
C ASP A 18 19.25 -8.33 3.19
N MET A 19 19.89 -7.31 2.64
CA MET A 19 19.23 -6.25 1.90
C MET A 19 19.72 -6.18 0.46
N LYS A 20 18.78 -6.04 -0.47
CA LYS A 20 19.06 -5.78 -1.89
C LYS A 20 18.45 -4.44 -2.30
N ASP A 21 19.24 -3.59 -2.93
CA ASP A 21 18.72 -2.36 -3.53
C ASP A 21 18.03 -2.69 -4.86
N LEU A 22 16.71 -2.51 -4.90
CA LEU A 22 15.89 -2.71 -6.09
C LEU A 22 15.67 -1.40 -6.87
N GLY A 23 16.34 -0.32 -6.46
CA GLY A 23 16.20 1.00 -7.06
C GLY A 23 14.97 1.75 -6.55
N ALA A 24 14.29 2.45 -7.46
CA ALA A 24 13.10 3.23 -7.09
C ALA A 24 11.93 2.30 -6.71
N ALA A 25 11.29 2.58 -5.57
CA ALA A 25 10.14 1.81 -5.11
C ALA A 25 9.00 1.85 -6.14
N ARG A 26 8.58 0.67 -6.59
CA ARG A 26 7.44 0.44 -7.50
C ARG A 26 6.23 -0.17 -6.80
N GLN A 27 6.44 -0.81 -5.65
CA GLN A 27 5.39 -1.32 -4.79
C GLN A 27 5.74 -1.11 -3.32
N ILE A 28 4.72 -0.88 -2.48
CA ILE A 28 4.82 -0.86 -1.01
C ILE A 28 3.50 -1.32 -0.41
N LEU A 29 3.51 -2.34 0.46
CA LEU A 29 2.32 -2.83 1.17
C LEU A 29 1.09 -3.09 0.26
N GLY A 30 1.32 -3.69 -0.93
CA GLY A 30 0.25 -3.94 -1.90
C GLY A 30 -0.18 -2.73 -2.75
N MET A 31 0.43 -1.56 -2.53
CA MET A 31 0.24 -0.37 -3.34
C MET A 31 1.28 -0.30 -4.46
N ARG A 32 0.84 -0.20 -5.71
CA ARG A 32 1.68 0.11 -6.87
C ARG A 32 1.95 1.61 -6.92
N ILE A 33 3.22 1.96 -7.03
CA ILE A 33 3.71 3.34 -7.10
C ILE A 33 4.13 3.64 -8.54
N THR A 34 3.51 4.65 -9.14
CA THR A 34 3.92 5.19 -10.44
C THR A 34 4.38 6.64 -10.25
N ARG A 35 5.56 6.97 -10.74
CA ARG A 35 6.16 8.30 -10.62
C ARG A 35 6.40 8.88 -12.01
N ASP A 36 5.64 9.90 -12.36
CA ASP A 36 5.95 10.75 -13.49
C ASP A 36 6.70 11.99 -12.99
N ARG A 37 7.99 12.07 -13.32
CA ARG A 37 8.82 13.21 -12.89
C ARG A 37 8.67 14.43 -13.79
N LYS A 38 8.22 14.26 -15.03
CA LYS A 38 8.00 15.38 -15.97
C LYS A 38 6.79 16.17 -15.51
N GLU A 39 5.70 15.46 -15.25
CA GLU A 39 4.44 16.00 -14.75
C GLU A 39 4.39 16.18 -13.23
N GLN A 40 5.50 15.87 -12.54
CA GLN A 40 5.62 15.90 -11.07
C GLN A 40 4.50 15.15 -10.33
N LYS A 41 4.01 14.06 -10.93
CA LYS A 41 2.87 13.29 -10.44
C LYS A 41 3.32 11.98 -9.78
N LEU A 42 2.83 11.74 -8.58
CA LEU A 42 2.92 10.46 -7.88
C LEU A 42 1.53 9.83 -7.87
N THR A 43 1.39 8.64 -8.48
CA THR A 43 0.14 7.89 -8.47
C THR A 43 0.32 6.61 -7.66
N LEU A 44 -0.64 6.31 -6.78
CA LEU A 44 -0.72 5.09 -6.01
C LEU A 44 -1.96 4.30 -6.46
N SER A 45 -1.80 2.99 -6.69
CA SER A 45 -2.91 2.09 -7.02
C SER A 45 -2.88 0.87 -6.12
N GLN A 46 -4.04 0.47 -5.59
CA GLN A 46 -4.22 -0.75 -4.79
C GLN A 46 -5.02 -1.83 -5.53
N GLU A 47 -5.20 -1.70 -6.84
CA GLU A 47 -6.04 -2.61 -7.62
C GLU A 47 -5.67 -4.09 -7.42
N GLU A 48 -4.38 -4.41 -7.47
CA GLU A 48 -3.89 -5.79 -7.28
C GLU A 48 -4.15 -6.30 -5.87
N TYR A 49 -4.03 -5.44 -4.86
CA TYR A 49 -4.33 -5.79 -3.48
C TYR A 49 -5.84 -6.04 -3.30
N ILE A 50 -6.69 -5.20 -3.87
CA ILE A 50 -8.15 -5.38 -3.84
C ILE A 50 -8.53 -6.72 -4.49
N LYS A 51 -7.95 -7.07 -5.65
CA LYS A 51 -8.18 -8.38 -6.29
C LYS A 51 -7.81 -9.55 -5.37
N LYS A 52 -6.66 -9.48 -4.68
CA LYS A 52 -6.25 -10.50 -3.69
C LYS A 52 -7.21 -10.60 -2.52
N VAL A 53 -7.75 -9.47 -2.04
CA VAL A 53 -8.76 -9.46 -0.96
C VAL A 53 -10.06 -10.11 -1.44
N LEU A 54 -10.56 -9.73 -2.62
CA LEU A 54 -11.78 -10.31 -3.18
C LEU A 54 -11.65 -11.82 -3.40
N ASP A 55 -10.53 -12.26 -3.96
CA ASP A 55 -10.22 -13.68 -4.14
C ASP A 55 -10.19 -14.44 -2.81
N ARG A 56 -9.49 -13.89 -1.79
CA ARG A 56 -9.42 -14.49 -0.44
C ARG A 56 -10.80 -14.71 0.20
N PHE A 57 -11.76 -13.84 -0.06
CA PHE A 57 -13.12 -13.93 0.49
C PHE A 57 -14.13 -14.52 -0.50
N ASN A 58 -13.69 -15.04 -1.65
CA ASN A 58 -14.54 -15.58 -2.71
C ASN A 58 -15.60 -14.58 -3.20
N MET A 59 -15.19 -13.31 -3.36
CA MET A 59 -16.03 -12.16 -3.72
C MET A 59 -15.71 -11.57 -5.10
N LEU A 60 -14.97 -12.28 -5.97
CA LEU A 60 -14.61 -11.77 -7.29
C LEU A 60 -15.83 -11.39 -8.14
N ASP A 61 -16.90 -12.17 -8.05
CA ASP A 61 -18.18 -11.96 -8.76
C ASP A 61 -19.23 -11.24 -7.91
N ALA A 62 -18.84 -10.66 -6.77
CA ALA A 62 -19.77 -9.94 -5.91
C ALA A 62 -20.33 -8.71 -6.63
N LYS A 63 -21.63 -8.42 -6.41
CA LYS A 63 -22.27 -7.23 -6.98
C LYS A 63 -21.55 -5.97 -6.46
N PRO A 64 -21.05 -5.10 -7.36
CA PRO A 64 -20.36 -3.89 -6.93
C PRO A 64 -21.34 -2.96 -6.21
N VAL A 65 -20.87 -2.35 -5.13
CA VAL A 65 -21.60 -1.32 -4.38
C VAL A 65 -20.77 -0.04 -4.38
N GLY A 66 -21.42 1.11 -4.58
CA GLY A 66 -20.73 2.40 -4.66
C GLY A 66 -20.06 2.83 -3.35
N THR A 67 -20.51 2.26 -2.23
CA THR A 67 -19.95 2.54 -0.89
C THR A 67 -19.76 1.22 -0.13
N PRO A 68 -18.55 0.93 0.39
CA PRO A 68 -18.28 -0.32 1.10
C PRO A 68 -19.01 -0.43 2.45
N LEU A 69 -19.42 0.69 3.03
CA LEU A 69 -20.23 0.76 4.24
C LEU A 69 -21.45 1.64 3.98
N ALA A 70 -22.65 1.13 4.23
CA ALA A 70 -23.87 1.89 4.04
C ALA A 70 -24.02 2.98 5.11
N GLY A 71 -24.54 4.16 4.74
CA GLY A 71 -24.62 5.32 5.64
C GLY A 71 -25.49 5.15 6.89
N HIS A 72 -26.31 4.09 6.95
CA HIS A 72 -27.14 3.79 8.13
C HIS A 72 -26.38 3.02 9.23
N PHE A 73 -25.15 2.55 8.98
CA PHE A 73 -24.33 1.92 10.00
C PHE A 73 -23.83 2.96 11.00
N LYS A 74 -24.29 2.85 12.26
CA LYS A 74 -23.73 3.60 13.38
C LYS A 74 -22.55 2.82 13.96
N LEU A 75 -21.35 3.37 13.80
CA LEU A 75 -20.14 2.79 14.37
C LEU A 75 -20.12 3.00 15.89
N SER A 76 -19.68 1.99 16.63
CA SER A 76 -19.55 2.04 18.09
C SER A 76 -18.15 1.59 18.53
N LYS A 77 -17.79 1.87 19.80
CA LYS A 77 -16.46 1.54 20.34
C LYS A 77 -16.19 0.04 20.38
N GLU A 78 -17.25 -0.77 20.43
CA GLU A 78 -17.19 -2.23 20.45
C GLU A 78 -16.66 -2.82 19.13
N GLN A 79 -16.72 -2.06 18.04
CA GLN A 79 -16.27 -2.47 16.69
C GLN A 79 -14.83 -2.09 16.39
N CYS A 80 -14.13 -1.44 17.33
CA CYS A 80 -12.70 -1.19 17.18
C CYS A 80 -11.90 -2.50 17.16
N PRO A 81 -10.83 -2.58 16.36
CA PRO A 81 -9.89 -3.70 16.44
C PRO A 81 -9.36 -3.83 17.87
N LYS A 82 -9.43 -5.04 18.43
CA LYS A 82 -8.84 -5.36 19.73
C LYS A 82 -7.46 -5.98 19.49
N THR A 83 -6.47 -5.53 20.26
CA THR A 83 -5.12 -6.11 20.31
C THR A 83 -5.13 -7.46 21.01
#